data_AF-A0A9X8EQ88-F1
#
_entry.id   AF-A0A9X8EQ88-F1
#
_cell.length_a   1.000
_cell.length_b   1.000
_cell.length_c   1.000
_cell.angle_alpha   90.00
_cell.angle_beta   90.00
_cell.angle_gamma   90.00
#
_symmetry.space_group_name_H-M   'P 1'
#
loop_
_entity.id
_entity.type
_entity.pdbx_description
1 polymer ?
#
loop_
_entity_poly.entity_id
_entity_poly.type
_entity_poly.pdbx_seq_one_letter_code
_entity_poly.pdbx_strand_id
1 'polypeptide(L)'
;MSDNSTNVIPFNFGKQQVRTLLVDGEPWFVAADISTALQYRDSFNMCRNLDDDEKGTQIVSTLGGAQEMLAINESGLYSAILRSRKAEAKRFKKWVTAEVLPAIRKHGRYEDQQGKMPTLMDELIGMSELGVIKGLIRDKGKAVTAGKRQSFALAMHNRLHTRFNVPRTELIPAGQFEVACNFIAAYALDGEYIEALPKDGVALDQYETHHLYLLMSRFAAMFKHKNDMLAASRTLGSTPLMGIFEQLKEGDRSFEVLDRRRSEIYGAYSATGCQGGYAWRMTA
;
A
#
# COMPACT_ATOMS: atom_id res chain seq x y z
N MET A 1 1.72 9.60 -29.41
CA MET A 1 2.12 8.19 -29.63
C MET A 1 2.40 7.62 -28.25
N SER A 2 1.47 6.84 -27.72
CA SER A 2 1.57 6.23 -26.40
C SER A 2 2.60 5.10 -26.45
N ASP A 3 3.62 5.22 -25.62
CA ASP A 3 4.71 4.27 -25.43
C ASP A 3 4.13 3.00 -24.76
N ASN A 4 3.70 2.03 -25.57
CA ASN A 4 3.14 0.78 -25.09
C ASN A 4 4.30 -0.19 -24.82
N SER A 5 5.08 0.09 -23.78
CA SER A 5 6.08 -0.84 -23.27
C SER A 5 5.37 -2.07 -22.69
N THR A 6 5.05 -3.03 -23.54
CA THR A 6 4.37 -4.28 -23.18
C THR A 6 5.29 -5.09 -22.26
N ASN A 7 5.00 -5.02 -20.96
CA ASN A 7 5.79 -5.68 -19.94
C ASN A 7 5.66 -7.20 -20.11
N VAL A 8 6.73 -7.87 -20.52
CA VAL A 8 6.73 -9.32 -20.74
C VAL A 8 6.87 -10.00 -19.38
N ILE A 9 5.82 -10.68 -18.94
CA ILE A 9 5.85 -11.48 -17.71
C ILE A 9 6.25 -12.91 -18.12
N PRO A 10 7.43 -13.42 -17.72
CA PRO A 10 7.78 -14.80 -17.98
C PRO A 10 6.93 -15.73 -17.10
N PHE A 11 6.15 -16.61 -17.73
CA PHE A 11 5.38 -17.67 -17.09
C PHE A 11 6.08 -19.02 -17.31
N ASN A 12 6.32 -19.81 -16.25
CA ASN A 12 6.94 -21.12 -16.40
C ASN A 12 5.88 -22.22 -16.53
N PHE A 13 5.80 -22.87 -17.69
CA PHE A 13 5.03 -24.10 -17.86
C PHE A 13 5.95 -25.32 -17.71
N GLY A 14 6.04 -25.84 -16.49
CA GLY A 14 6.99 -26.91 -16.15
C GLY A 14 8.45 -26.41 -16.24
N LYS A 15 9.21 -26.91 -17.22
CA LYS A 15 10.60 -26.46 -17.47
C LYS A 15 10.73 -25.43 -18.59
N GLN A 16 9.62 -25.04 -19.22
CA GLN A 16 9.63 -24.16 -20.39
C GLN A 16 9.08 -22.79 -20.02
N GLN A 17 9.86 -21.76 -20.33
CA GLN A 17 9.46 -20.36 -20.15
C GLN A 17 8.54 -19.95 -21.31
N VAL A 18 7.40 -19.39 -20.97
CA VAL A 18 6.40 -18.83 -21.88
C VAL A 18 6.38 -17.32 -21.66
N ARG A 19 6.60 -16.56 -22.72
CA ARG A 19 6.47 -15.11 -22.67
C ARG A 19 4.99 -14.73 -22.71
N THR A 20 4.57 -13.93 -21.74
CA THR A 20 3.20 -13.44 -21.60
C THR A 20 3.18 -11.92 -21.66
N LEU A 21 2.17 -11.38 -22.35
CA LEU A 21 1.91 -9.97 -22.58
C LEU A 21 0.56 -9.63 -21.94
N LEU A 22 0.40 -8.40 -21.45
CA LEU A 22 -0.91 -7.89 -21.04
C LEU A 22 -1.46 -7.01 -22.16
N VAL A 23 -2.57 -7.44 -22.76
CA VAL A 23 -3.28 -6.70 -23.82
C VAL A 23 -4.70 -6.47 -23.30
N ASP A 24 -5.09 -5.20 -23.15
CA ASP A 24 -6.39 -4.80 -22.61
C ASP A 24 -6.74 -5.42 -21.24
N GLY A 25 -5.72 -5.68 -20.42
CA GLY A 25 -5.88 -6.30 -19.10
C GLY A 25 -5.94 -7.83 -19.11
N GLU A 26 -5.98 -8.44 -20.30
CA GLU A 26 -6.03 -9.89 -20.47
C GLU A 26 -4.65 -10.46 -20.84
N PRO A 27 -4.31 -11.68 -20.40
CA PRO A 27 -3.05 -12.32 -20.71
C PRO A 27 -3.03 -12.87 -22.14
N TRP A 28 -1.96 -12.55 -22.86
CA TRP A 28 -1.65 -13.06 -24.19
C TRP A 28 -0.31 -13.77 -24.19
N PHE A 29 -0.26 -14.95 -24.78
CA PHE A 29 0.90 -15.84 -24.74
C PHE A 29 1.57 -15.92 -26.10
N VAL A 30 2.90 -15.79 -26.14
CA VAL A 30 3.66 -15.92 -27.39
C VAL A 30 3.49 -17.33 -27.96
N ALA A 31 2.91 -17.44 -29.16
CA ALA A 31 2.50 -18.70 -29.76
C ALA A 31 3.69 -19.63 -30.05
N ALA A 32 4.87 -19.08 -30.32
CA ALA A 32 6.10 -19.86 -30.51
C ALA A 32 6.46 -20.66 -29.25
N ASP A 33 6.35 -20.04 -28.08
CA ASP A 33 6.71 -20.67 -26.81
C ASP A 33 5.70 -21.77 -26.47
N ILE A 34 4.40 -21.51 -26.69
CA ILE A 34 3.33 -22.51 -26.51
C ILE A 34 3.50 -23.68 -27.48
N SER A 35 3.81 -23.41 -28.75
CA SER A 35 4.00 -24.46 -29.75
C SER A 35 5.16 -25.40 -29.37
N THR A 36 6.24 -24.83 -28.83
CA THR A 36 7.39 -25.57 -28.31
C THR A 36 7.01 -26.36 -27.07
N ALA A 37 6.24 -25.76 -26.15
CA ALA A 37 5.81 -26.40 -24.92
C ALA A 37 4.87 -27.57 -25.16
N LEU A 38 3.97 -27.45 -26.13
CA LEU A 38 2.99 -28.48 -26.49
C LEU A 38 3.48 -29.44 -27.59
N GLN A 39 4.73 -29.27 -28.06
CA GLN A 39 5.36 -30.07 -29.12
C GLN A 39 4.57 -30.07 -30.44
N TYR A 40 4.04 -28.91 -30.81
CA TYR A 40 3.58 -28.66 -32.18
C TYR A 40 4.77 -28.48 -33.12
N ARG A 41 4.56 -28.73 -34.42
CA ARG A 41 5.60 -28.54 -35.44
C ARG A 41 6.11 -27.10 -35.48
N ASP A 42 5.17 -26.15 -35.44
CA ASP A 42 5.41 -24.72 -35.42
C ASP A 42 4.15 -23.99 -34.93
N SER A 43 4.31 -22.71 -34.55
CA SER A 43 3.23 -21.86 -34.07
C SER A 43 2.15 -21.63 -35.12
N PHE A 44 2.52 -21.51 -36.40
CA PHE A 44 1.59 -21.29 -37.50
C PHE A 44 0.58 -22.44 -37.62
N ASN A 45 1.05 -23.69 -37.61
CA ASN A 45 0.19 -24.88 -37.67
C ASN A 45 -0.69 -25.03 -36.43
N MET A 46 -0.19 -24.66 -35.25
CA MET A 46 -0.98 -24.66 -34.02
C MET A 46 -2.13 -23.63 -34.10
N CYS A 47 -1.83 -22.42 -34.56
CA CYS A 47 -2.75 -21.30 -34.65
C CYS A 47 -3.73 -21.37 -35.85
N ARG A 48 -3.50 -22.27 -36.82
CA ARG A 48 -4.34 -22.39 -38.02
C ARG A 48 -5.81 -22.68 -37.75
N ASN A 49 -6.11 -23.40 -36.66
CA ASN A 49 -7.51 -23.69 -36.27
C ASN A 49 -7.92 -22.92 -35.01
N LEU A 50 -7.27 -21.78 -34.76
CA LEU A 50 -7.75 -20.81 -33.79
C LEU A 50 -8.59 -19.77 -34.52
N ASP A 51 -9.64 -19.31 -33.86
CA ASP A 51 -10.49 -18.25 -34.37
C ASP A 51 -9.73 -16.92 -34.42
N ASP A 52 -10.24 -15.95 -35.16
CA ASP A 52 -9.52 -14.69 -35.41
C ASP A 52 -9.44 -13.80 -34.16
N ASP A 53 -10.34 -13.99 -33.18
CA ASP A 53 -10.31 -13.34 -31.87
C ASP A 53 -9.36 -14.03 -30.87
N GLU A 54 -8.93 -15.27 -31.15
CA GLU A 54 -8.05 -16.05 -30.30
C GLU A 54 -6.55 -15.81 -30.58
N LYS A 55 -6.22 -15.12 -31.68
CA LYS A 55 -4.84 -14.93 -32.15
C LYS A 55 -4.61 -13.50 -32.65
N GLY A 56 -3.37 -13.03 -32.59
CA GLY A 56 -3.02 -11.69 -33.06
C GLY A 56 -1.53 -11.42 -33.03
N THR A 57 -1.11 -10.40 -33.76
CA THR A 57 0.30 -9.97 -33.79
C THR A 57 0.55 -8.97 -32.67
N GLN A 58 1.54 -9.24 -31.83
CA GLN A 58 1.91 -8.38 -30.71
C GLN A 58 3.38 -8.02 -30.76
N ILE A 59 3.73 -6.81 -30.33
CA ILE A 59 5.12 -6.37 -30.23
C ILE A 59 5.71 -6.91 -28.92
N VAL A 60 6.76 -7.73 -29.05
CA VAL A 60 7.48 -8.35 -27.95
C VAL A 60 8.89 -7.81 -27.89
N SER A 61 9.31 -7.33 -26.71
CA SER A 61 10.70 -6.92 -26.49
C SER A 61 11.60 -8.14 -26.38
N THR A 62 12.60 -8.24 -27.25
CA THR A 62 13.60 -9.31 -27.26
C THR A 62 15.01 -8.73 -27.11
N LEU A 63 16.02 -9.58 -26.91
CA LEU A 63 17.43 -9.19 -26.90
C LEU A 63 17.87 -8.49 -28.22
N GLY A 64 17.18 -8.75 -29.32
CA GLY A 64 17.40 -8.10 -30.62
C GLY A 64 16.52 -6.87 -30.87
N GLY A 65 15.80 -6.37 -29.86
CA GLY A 65 14.86 -5.26 -29.98
C GLY A 65 13.39 -5.72 -30.05
N ALA A 66 12.51 -4.76 -30.34
CA ALA A 66 11.08 -4.99 -30.50
C ALA A 66 10.81 -5.83 -31.76
N GLN A 67 10.13 -6.96 -31.59
CA GLN A 67 9.77 -7.87 -32.69
C GLN A 67 8.26 -8.14 -32.69
N GLU A 68 7.66 -8.14 -33.87
CA GLU A 68 6.30 -8.59 -34.07
C GLU A 68 6.23 -10.11 -33.98
N MET A 69 5.47 -10.63 -33.03
CA MET A 69 5.28 -12.06 -32.81
C MET A 69 3.81 -12.41 -32.75
N LEU A 70 3.47 -13.60 -33.25
CA LEU A 70 2.13 -14.16 -33.08
C LEU A 70 1.93 -14.52 -31.60
N ALA A 71 0.83 -14.01 -31.03
CA ALA A 71 0.38 -14.33 -29.69
C ALA A 71 -1.06 -14.85 -29.73
N ILE A 72 -1.43 -15.59 -28.70
CA ILE A 72 -2.76 -16.17 -28.51
C ILE A 72 -3.29 -15.81 -27.13
N ASN A 73 -4.59 -15.54 -27.02
CA ASN A 73 -5.21 -15.30 -25.72
C ASN A 73 -5.46 -16.61 -24.95
N GLU A 74 -6.09 -16.52 -23.79
CA GLU A 74 -6.38 -17.67 -22.94
C GLU A 74 -7.33 -18.67 -23.62
N SER A 75 -8.34 -18.19 -24.38
CA SER A 75 -9.21 -19.06 -25.19
C SER A 75 -8.40 -19.87 -26.21
N GLY A 76 -7.55 -19.19 -26.97
CA GLY A 76 -6.68 -19.84 -27.96
C GLY A 76 -5.71 -20.83 -27.35
N LEU A 77 -5.20 -20.55 -26.13
CA LEU A 77 -4.35 -21.47 -25.38
C LEU A 77 -5.10 -22.77 -25.03
N TYR A 78 -6.31 -22.67 -24.49
CA TYR A 78 -7.12 -23.85 -24.18
C TYR A 78 -7.50 -24.63 -25.45
N SER A 79 -7.88 -23.93 -26.52
CA SER A 79 -8.14 -24.51 -27.84
C SER A 79 -6.93 -25.27 -28.38
N ALA A 80 -5.70 -24.80 -28.15
CA ALA A 80 -4.48 -25.53 -28.49
C ALA A 80 -4.26 -26.75 -27.59
N ILE A 81 -4.36 -26.60 -26.25
CA ILE A 81 -4.14 -27.71 -25.30
C ILE A 81 -5.12 -28.87 -25.56
N LEU A 82 -6.41 -28.58 -25.77
CA LEU A 82 -7.44 -29.60 -25.99
C LEU A 82 -7.28 -30.39 -27.29
N ARG A 83 -6.55 -29.83 -28.27
CA ARG A 83 -6.18 -30.47 -29.55
C ARG A 83 -4.83 -31.19 -29.49
N SER A 84 -3.98 -30.91 -28.51
CA SER A 84 -2.63 -31.46 -28.45
C SER A 84 -2.63 -32.97 -28.20
N ARG A 85 -1.63 -33.65 -28.79
CA ARG A 85 -1.41 -35.10 -28.62
C ARG A 85 -0.44 -35.42 -27.49
N LYS A 86 0.22 -34.41 -26.91
CA LYS A 86 1.19 -34.53 -25.82
C LYS A 86 0.55 -35.16 -24.57
N ALA A 87 1.27 -36.03 -23.87
CA ALA A 87 0.73 -36.81 -22.76
C ALA A 87 0.22 -35.92 -21.61
N GLU A 88 0.94 -34.84 -21.32
CA GLU A 88 0.59 -33.84 -20.32
C GLU A 88 -0.68 -33.07 -20.70
N ALA A 89 -0.83 -32.70 -21.98
CA ALA A 89 -2.05 -32.06 -22.49
C ALA A 89 -3.26 -33.00 -22.43
N LYS A 90 -3.06 -34.30 -22.72
CA LYS A 90 -4.11 -35.32 -22.55
C LYS A 90 -4.53 -35.48 -21.09
N ARG A 91 -3.58 -35.43 -20.14
CA ARG A 91 -3.87 -35.46 -18.70
C ARG A 91 -4.71 -34.25 -18.29
N PHE A 92 -4.31 -33.04 -18.72
CA PHE A 92 -5.06 -31.81 -18.48
C PHE A 92 -6.48 -31.92 -19.05
N LYS A 93 -6.62 -32.30 -20.32
CA LYS A 93 -7.92 -32.51 -20.98
C LYS A 93 -8.80 -33.50 -20.20
N LYS A 94 -8.24 -34.63 -19.77
CA LYS A 94 -8.99 -35.64 -18.99
C LYS A 94 -9.44 -35.08 -17.64
N TRP A 95 -8.56 -34.35 -16.95
CA TRP A 95 -8.90 -33.72 -15.68
C TRP A 95 -9.98 -32.64 -15.84
N VAL A 96 -9.88 -31.75 -16.83
CA VAL A 96 -10.91 -30.74 -17.12
C VAL A 96 -12.25 -31.41 -17.43
N THR A 97 -12.27 -32.40 -18.30
CA THR A 97 -13.52 -33.05 -18.76
C THR A 97 -14.15 -34.01 -17.76
N ALA A 98 -13.35 -34.66 -16.89
CA ALA A 98 -13.85 -35.66 -15.94
C ALA A 98 -14.06 -35.10 -14.52
N GLU A 99 -13.36 -34.03 -14.15
CA GLU A 99 -13.39 -33.47 -12.80
C GLU A 99 -13.95 -32.04 -12.80
N VAL A 100 -13.31 -31.11 -13.52
CA VAL A 100 -13.64 -29.68 -13.47
C VAL A 100 -15.03 -29.37 -14.02
N LEU A 101 -15.29 -29.70 -15.29
CA LEU A 101 -16.57 -29.40 -15.92
C LEU A 101 -17.75 -30.13 -15.23
N PRO A 102 -17.63 -31.41 -14.83
CA PRO A 102 -18.69 -32.07 -14.05
C PRO A 102 -18.94 -31.41 -12.69
N ALA A 103 -17.91 -30.96 -11.99
CA ALA A 103 -18.05 -30.26 -10.72
C ALA A 103 -18.77 -28.92 -10.89
N ILE A 104 -18.36 -28.10 -11.88
CA ILE A 104 -19.03 -26.84 -12.21
C ILE A 104 -20.50 -27.09 -12.56
N ARG A 105 -20.78 -28.07 -13.42
CA ARG A 105 -22.17 -28.41 -13.80
C ARG A 105 -23.03 -28.82 -12.59
N LYS A 106 -22.45 -29.52 -11.61
CA LYS A 106 -23.18 -30.02 -10.42
C LYS A 106 -23.34 -28.95 -9.33
N HIS A 107 -22.34 -28.09 -9.15
CA HIS A 107 -22.22 -27.24 -7.96
C HIS A 107 -22.18 -25.74 -8.28
N GLY A 108 -22.17 -25.37 -9.56
CA GLY A 108 -22.02 -23.98 -10.03
C GLY A 108 -20.60 -23.44 -9.91
N ARG A 109 -19.65 -24.22 -9.36
CA ARG A 109 -18.24 -23.83 -9.18
C ARG A 109 -17.33 -25.05 -9.12
N TYR A 110 -16.04 -24.84 -9.33
CA TYR A 110 -14.99 -25.82 -9.05
C TYR A 110 -14.18 -25.36 -7.84
N GLU A 111 -13.99 -26.24 -6.86
CA GLU A 111 -13.08 -26.04 -5.72
C GLU A 111 -12.05 -27.16 -5.77
N ASP A 112 -10.76 -26.79 -5.83
CA ASP A 112 -9.67 -27.76 -5.80
C ASP A 112 -9.41 -28.21 -4.35
N GLN A 113 -10.15 -29.20 -3.89
CA GLN A 113 -10.02 -29.73 -2.53
C GLN A 113 -8.72 -30.52 -2.31
N GLN A 114 -8.00 -30.87 -3.37
CA GLN A 114 -6.84 -31.79 -3.32
C GLN A 114 -5.53 -31.12 -3.73
N GLY A 115 -5.54 -29.81 -3.99
CA GLY A 115 -4.35 -29.04 -4.40
C GLY A 115 -3.70 -29.59 -5.67
N LYS A 116 -4.49 -30.12 -6.61
CA LYS A 116 -3.99 -30.69 -7.87
C LYS A 116 -3.63 -29.63 -8.89
N MET A 117 -4.27 -28.48 -8.83
CA MET A 117 -3.83 -27.28 -9.52
C MET A 117 -2.78 -26.59 -8.65
N PRO A 118 -1.52 -26.48 -9.12
CA PRO A 118 -0.63 -25.47 -8.58
C PRO A 118 -1.29 -24.13 -8.87
N THR A 119 -1.82 -23.49 -7.83
CA THR A 119 -2.34 -22.14 -7.97
C THR A 119 -1.14 -21.21 -8.12
N LEU A 120 -1.28 -20.10 -8.87
CA LEU A 120 -0.28 -19.02 -8.83
C LEU A 120 0.01 -18.56 -7.38
N MET A 121 -0.90 -18.86 -6.45
CA MET A 121 -0.79 -18.58 -5.02
C MET A 121 0.19 -19.50 -4.28
N ASP A 122 0.56 -20.68 -4.79
CA ASP A 122 1.59 -21.53 -4.15
C ASP A 122 3.02 -21.02 -4.44
N GLU A 123 3.19 -20.19 -5.47
CA GLU A 123 4.49 -19.57 -5.80
C GLU A 123 4.64 -18.15 -5.24
N LEU A 124 3.55 -17.50 -4.82
CA LEU A 124 3.50 -16.10 -4.37
C LEU A 124 3.14 -16.01 -2.89
N ILE A 125 3.46 -14.90 -2.24
CA ILE A 125 3.07 -14.67 -0.85
C ILE A 125 1.54 -14.66 -0.70
N GLY A 126 1.02 -15.41 0.26
CA GLY A 126 -0.40 -15.47 0.56
C GLY A 126 -0.90 -14.22 1.31
N MET A 127 -2.21 -14.19 1.55
CA MET A 127 -2.87 -13.08 2.27
C MET A 127 -2.32 -12.87 3.69
N SER A 128 -1.89 -13.95 4.34
CA SER A 128 -1.28 -13.90 5.69
C SER A 128 0.07 -13.19 5.64
N GLU A 129 0.98 -13.63 4.76
CA GLU A 129 2.32 -13.02 4.60
C GLU A 129 2.24 -11.56 4.13
N LEU A 130 1.31 -11.26 3.22
CA LEU A 130 1.04 -9.89 2.82
C LEU A 130 0.60 -9.02 4.00
N GLY A 131 -0.24 -9.56 4.89
CA GLY A 131 -0.65 -8.92 6.12
C GLY A 131 0.54 -8.59 7.04
N VAL A 132 1.48 -9.54 7.18
CA VAL A 132 2.72 -9.35 7.94
C VAL A 132 3.58 -8.23 7.33
N ILE A 133 3.79 -8.24 6.01
CA ILE A 133 4.56 -7.17 5.33
C ILE A 133 3.92 -5.79 5.55
N LYS A 134 2.59 -5.69 5.40
CA LYS A 134 1.86 -4.43 5.66
C LYS A 134 1.97 -4.01 7.13
N GLY A 135 1.97 -4.98 8.06
CA GLY A 135 2.20 -4.76 9.48
C GLY A 135 3.59 -4.20 9.77
N LEU A 136 4.64 -4.82 9.22
CA LEU A 136 6.03 -4.38 9.40
C LEU A 136 6.28 -2.97 8.88
N ILE A 137 5.75 -2.64 7.69
CA ILE A 137 5.87 -1.28 7.14
C ILE A 137 5.19 -0.27 8.08
N ARG A 138 4.01 -0.61 8.60
CA ARG A 138 3.27 0.25 9.53
C ARG A 138 4.02 0.44 10.85
N ASP A 139 4.54 -0.64 11.42
CA ASP A 139 5.28 -0.60 12.68
C ASP A 139 6.55 0.23 12.53
N LYS A 140 7.25 0.09 11.40
CA LYS A 140 8.42 0.91 11.11
C LYS A 140 8.05 2.38 10.88
N GLY A 141 6.91 2.63 10.25
CA GLY A 141 6.34 3.97 10.08
C GLY A 141 5.93 4.65 11.40
N LYS A 142 5.85 3.94 12.53
CA LYS A 142 5.59 4.58 13.83
C LYS A 142 6.73 5.53 14.25
N ALA A 143 7.96 5.22 13.85
CA ALA A 143 9.14 6.07 14.08
C ALA A 143 9.22 7.27 13.11
N VAL A 144 8.32 7.36 12.12
CA VAL A 144 8.21 8.46 11.16
C VAL A 144 7.19 9.49 11.65
N THR A 145 7.44 10.78 11.39
CA THR A 145 6.52 11.89 11.69
C THR A 145 5.13 11.63 11.10
N ALA A 146 4.06 11.90 11.86
CA ALA A 146 2.67 11.55 11.50
C ALA A 146 2.27 11.98 10.07
N GLY A 147 2.64 13.20 9.64
CA GLY A 147 2.34 13.71 8.30
C GLY A 147 3.10 13.03 7.16
N LYS A 148 4.20 12.33 7.44
CA LYS A 148 5.04 11.64 6.44
C LYS A 148 4.84 10.13 6.39
N ARG A 149 4.02 9.56 7.28
CA ARG A 149 3.81 8.10 7.37
C ARG A 149 3.24 7.48 6.09
N GLN A 150 2.31 8.17 5.44
CA GLN A 150 1.72 7.70 4.19
C GLN A 150 2.77 7.70 3.06
N SER A 151 3.54 8.78 2.93
CA SER A 151 4.64 8.87 1.97
C SER A 151 5.71 7.82 2.22
N PHE A 152 6.05 7.56 3.49
CA PHE A 152 6.97 6.49 3.88
C PHE A 152 6.44 5.11 3.46
N ALA A 153 5.18 4.80 3.76
CA ALA A 153 4.58 3.51 3.40
C ALA A 153 4.58 3.30 1.88
N LEU A 154 4.22 4.33 1.11
CA LEU A 154 4.27 4.29 -0.35
C LEU A 154 5.69 4.07 -0.87
N ALA A 155 6.66 4.83 -0.34
CA ALA A 155 8.06 4.70 -0.71
C ALA A 155 8.62 3.32 -0.34
N MET A 156 8.10 2.69 0.72
CA MET A 156 8.46 1.32 1.07
C MET A 156 7.90 0.29 0.10
N HIS A 157 6.63 0.41 -0.29
CA HIS A 157 6.05 -0.45 -1.30
C HIS A 157 6.78 -0.32 -2.64
N ASN A 158 7.08 0.90 -3.10
CA ASN A 158 7.82 1.10 -4.35
C ASN A 158 9.21 0.45 -4.31
N ARG A 159 9.92 0.55 -3.18
CA ARG A 159 11.23 -0.10 -3.04
C ARG A 159 11.14 -1.62 -3.02
N LEU A 160 10.10 -2.20 -2.41
CA LEU A 160 9.82 -3.63 -2.50
C LEU A 160 9.58 -4.03 -3.97
N HIS A 161 8.77 -3.26 -4.70
CA HIS A 161 8.49 -3.50 -6.11
C HIS A 161 9.78 -3.52 -6.94
N THR A 162 10.66 -2.54 -6.74
CA THR A 162 11.97 -2.50 -7.40
C THR A 162 12.87 -3.67 -6.99
N ARG A 163 12.97 -3.97 -5.68
CA ARG A 163 13.89 -4.99 -5.15
C ARG A 163 13.55 -6.41 -5.61
N PHE A 164 12.26 -6.69 -5.72
CA PHE A 164 11.71 -7.99 -6.09
C PHE A 164 11.32 -8.06 -7.57
N ASN A 165 11.43 -6.95 -8.30
CA ASN A 165 11.01 -6.80 -9.70
C ASN A 165 9.54 -7.21 -9.93
N VAL A 166 8.66 -6.72 -9.06
CA VAL A 166 7.23 -7.04 -9.06
C VAL A 166 6.40 -5.75 -9.08
N PRO A 167 5.30 -5.67 -9.84
CA PRO A 167 4.48 -4.46 -9.89
C PRO A 167 3.59 -4.29 -8.65
N ARG A 168 3.41 -5.36 -7.85
CA ARG A 168 2.61 -5.36 -6.62
C ARG A 168 3.26 -6.25 -5.58
N THR A 169 3.07 -5.91 -4.30
CA THR A 169 3.63 -6.66 -3.16
C THR A 169 3.07 -8.09 -3.10
N GLU A 170 1.80 -8.27 -3.46
CA GLU A 170 1.11 -9.57 -3.57
C GLU A 170 1.79 -10.55 -4.54
N LEU A 171 2.62 -10.03 -5.45
CA LEU A 171 3.31 -10.82 -6.45
C LEU A 171 4.75 -11.19 -6.05
N ILE A 172 5.15 -10.91 -4.80
CA ILE A 172 6.44 -11.38 -4.29
C ILE A 172 6.39 -12.91 -4.17
N PRO A 173 7.41 -13.65 -4.65
CA PRO A 173 7.43 -15.10 -4.50
C PRO A 173 7.45 -15.55 -3.04
N ALA A 174 6.74 -16.64 -2.70
CA ALA A 174 6.62 -17.15 -1.33
C ALA A 174 8.00 -17.46 -0.70
N GLY A 175 8.92 -18.04 -1.48
CA GLY A 175 10.29 -18.31 -1.04
C GLY A 175 11.14 -17.05 -0.77
N GLN A 176 10.65 -15.86 -1.14
CA GLN A 176 11.30 -14.58 -0.87
C GLN A 176 10.65 -13.79 0.26
N PHE A 177 9.65 -14.35 0.94
CA PHE A 177 8.96 -13.71 2.05
C PHE A 177 9.91 -13.25 3.16
N GLU A 178 10.76 -14.14 3.65
CA GLU A 178 11.79 -13.86 4.67
C GLU A 178 12.71 -12.70 4.25
N VAL A 179 13.11 -12.68 2.97
CA VAL A 179 13.98 -11.63 2.41
C VAL A 179 13.25 -10.29 2.38
N ALA A 180 11.96 -10.26 2.05
CA ALA A 180 11.14 -9.06 2.05
C ALA A 180 10.97 -8.49 3.47
N CYS A 181 10.71 -9.36 4.46
CA CYS A 181 10.64 -8.99 5.87
C CYS A 181 11.96 -8.39 6.36
N ASN A 182 13.08 -9.05 6.08
CA ASN A 182 14.42 -8.58 6.44
C ASN A 182 14.78 -7.26 5.75
N PHE A 183 14.38 -7.07 4.49
CA PHE A 183 14.58 -5.82 3.77
C PHE A 183 13.87 -4.65 4.47
N ILE A 184 12.61 -4.83 4.87
CA ILE A 184 11.86 -3.82 5.62
C ILE A 184 12.52 -3.59 6.98
N ALA A 185 12.87 -4.65 7.70
CA ALA A 185 13.47 -4.57 9.03
C ALA A 185 14.84 -3.88 9.03
N ALA A 186 15.66 -4.08 7.99
CA ALA A 186 16.99 -3.49 7.85
C ALA A 186 16.98 -2.07 7.29
N TYR A 187 15.87 -1.60 6.71
CA TYR A 187 15.81 -0.27 6.08
C TYR A 187 16.14 0.86 7.08
N ALA A 188 17.22 1.60 6.86
CA ALA A 188 17.56 2.74 7.70
C ALA A 188 16.56 3.89 7.44
N LEU A 189 15.99 4.44 8.50
CA LEU A 189 15.16 5.64 8.38
C LEU A 189 16.08 6.84 8.19
N ASP A 190 16.20 7.29 6.94
CA ASP A 190 16.93 8.51 6.61
C ASP A 190 16.23 9.75 7.17
N GLY A 191 17.02 10.82 7.36
CA GLY A 191 16.57 12.11 7.88
C GLY A 191 15.46 12.80 7.07
N GLU A 192 15.10 12.29 5.89
CA GLU A 192 13.94 12.74 5.11
C GLU A 192 12.61 12.48 5.85
N TYR A 193 12.53 11.42 6.65
CA TYR A 193 11.30 10.96 7.33
C TYR A 193 11.27 11.29 8.83
N ILE A 194 12.39 11.72 9.40
CA ILE A 194 12.51 12.10 10.81
C ILE A 194 12.70 13.61 10.86
N GLU A 195 11.69 14.33 11.35
CA GLU A 195 11.91 15.75 11.67
C GLU A 195 12.95 15.85 12.80
N ALA A 196 13.95 16.71 12.62
CA ALA A 196 14.84 17.06 13.72
C ALA A 196 13.98 17.62 14.86
N LEU A 197 14.04 16.96 16.02
CA LEU A 197 13.50 17.56 17.25
C LEU A 197 14.09 18.97 17.37
N PRO A 198 13.28 20.01 17.65
CA PRO A 198 13.81 21.34 17.86
C PRO A 198 14.89 21.24 18.94
N LYS A 199 16.12 21.62 18.59
CA LYS A 199 17.34 21.34 19.37
C LYS A 199 17.32 21.91 20.79
N ASP A 200 16.42 22.86 21.06
CA ASP A 200 16.42 23.67 22.28
C ASP A 200 15.06 23.68 23.04
N GLY A 201 14.23 22.64 22.91
CA GLY A 201 12.89 22.58 23.54
C GLY A 201 12.67 21.37 24.47
N VAL A 202 11.80 21.53 25.47
CA VAL A 202 11.25 20.41 26.25
C VAL A 202 10.10 19.78 25.45
N ALA A 203 10.20 18.47 25.19
CA ALA A 203 9.10 17.70 24.61
C ALA A 203 8.12 17.29 25.72
N LEU A 204 6.85 17.62 25.56
CA LEU A 204 5.80 17.23 26.51
C LEU A 204 5.15 15.92 26.07
N ASP A 205 4.85 15.05 27.03
CA ASP A 205 4.05 13.85 26.77
C ASP A 205 2.55 14.20 26.58
N GLN A 206 1.72 13.19 26.28
CA GLN A 206 0.29 13.39 26.06
C GLN A 206 -0.45 13.92 27.30
N TYR A 207 -0.03 13.50 28.50
CA TYR A 207 -0.63 13.91 29.76
C TYR A 207 -0.23 15.35 30.12
N GLU A 208 1.03 15.69 29.94
CA GLU A 208 1.57 17.04 30.14
C GLU A 208 0.94 18.03 29.15
N THR A 209 0.80 17.63 27.88
CA THR A 209 0.15 18.46 26.85
C THR A 209 -1.34 18.70 27.15
N HIS A 210 -2.03 17.67 27.68
CA HIS A 210 -3.41 17.80 28.14
C HIS A 210 -3.54 18.85 29.25
N HIS A 211 -2.70 18.77 30.29
CA HIS A 211 -2.72 19.73 31.39
C HIS A 211 -2.32 21.13 30.96
N LEU A 212 -1.35 21.26 30.05
CA LEU A 212 -0.98 22.53 29.46
C LEU A 212 -2.17 23.18 28.76
N TYR A 213 -2.91 22.43 27.95
CA TYR A 213 -4.10 22.96 27.27
C TYR A 213 -5.20 23.39 28.24
N LEU A 214 -5.41 22.65 29.33
CA LEU A 214 -6.38 23.03 30.37
C LEU A 214 -5.97 24.32 31.09
N LEU A 215 -4.68 24.46 31.42
CA LEU A 215 -4.14 25.70 32.01
C LEU A 215 -4.32 26.88 31.05
N MET A 216 -3.98 26.72 29.77
CA MET A 216 -4.20 27.73 28.74
C MET A 216 -5.68 28.10 28.63
N SER A 217 -6.59 27.11 28.67
CA SER A 217 -8.04 27.35 28.60
C SER A 217 -8.57 28.15 29.79
N ARG A 218 -8.10 27.85 31.01
CA ARG A 218 -8.46 28.60 32.22
C ARG A 218 -7.91 30.02 32.17
N PHE A 219 -6.66 30.17 31.74
CA PHE A 219 -6.02 31.47 31.59
C PHE A 219 -6.77 32.36 30.58
N ALA A 220 -7.10 31.81 29.41
CA ALA A 220 -7.90 32.50 28.39
C ALA A 220 -9.27 32.94 28.92
N ALA A 221 -9.93 32.12 29.75
CA ALA A 221 -11.22 32.48 30.35
C ALA A 221 -11.09 33.63 31.36
N MET A 222 -10.07 33.60 32.23
CA MET A 222 -9.79 34.71 33.16
C MET A 222 -9.44 36.00 32.41
N PHE A 223 -8.67 35.88 31.32
CA PHE A 223 -8.25 37.03 30.51
C PHE A 223 -9.40 37.81 29.87
N LYS A 224 -10.50 37.14 29.50
CA LYS A 224 -11.68 37.79 28.93
C LYS A 224 -12.25 38.88 29.83
N HIS A 225 -12.08 38.75 31.14
CA HIS A 225 -12.66 39.65 32.14
C HIS A 225 -11.59 40.48 32.88
N LYS A 226 -10.34 40.51 32.38
CA LYS A 226 -9.22 41.12 33.10
C LYS A 226 -9.47 42.61 33.42
N ASN A 227 -10.03 43.35 32.47
CA ASN A 227 -10.27 44.78 32.63
C ASN A 227 -11.37 45.05 33.66
N ASP A 228 -12.43 44.25 33.66
CA ASP A 228 -13.54 44.35 34.62
C ASP A 228 -13.07 44.02 36.05
N MET A 229 -12.25 42.96 36.18
CA MET A 229 -11.64 42.56 37.45
C MET A 229 -10.68 43.62 38.01
N LEU A 230 -9.86 44.24 37.14
CA LEU A 230 -8.98 45.35 37.54
C LEU A 230 -9.80 46.55 38.01
N ALA A 231 -10.83 46.93 37.25
CA ALA A 231 -11.70 48.04 37.62
C ALA A 231 -12.37 47.81 38.98
N ALA A 232 -12.90 46.60 39.23
CA ALA A 232 -13.47 46.23 40.52
C ALA A 232 -12.44 46.29 41.66
N SER A 233 -11.20 45.81 41.43
CA SER A 233 -10.14 45.84 42.46
C SER A 233 -9.77 47.27 42.89
N ARG A 234 -9.73 48.21 41.93
CA ARG A 234 -9.48 49.64 42.18
C ARG A 234 -10.60 50.28 42.99
N THR A 235 -11.84 49.99 42.63
CA THR A 235 -13.02 50.48 43.36
C THR A 235 -13.04 49.98 44.80
N LEU A 236 -12.61 48.74 45.04
CA LEU A 236 -12.53 48.14 46.38
C LEU A 236 -11.31 48.60 47.19
N GLY A 237 -10.35 49.32 46.58
CA GLY A 237 -9.11 49.72 47.25
C GLY A 237 -8.24 48.54 47.74
N SER A 238 -8.40 47.35 47.15
CA SER A 238 -7.79 46.13 47.65
C SER A 238 -6.42 45.86 47.01
N THR A 239 -5.34 46.16 47.73
CA THR A 239 -3.96 45.91 47.31
C THR A 239 -3.69 44.43 46.96
N PRO A 240 -4.18 43.42 47.71
CA PRO A 240 -3.99 42.02 47.34
C PRO A 240 -4.63 41.66 45.99
N LEU A 241 -5.83 42.20 45.69
CA LEU A 241 -6.50 41.95 44.41
C LEU A 241 -5.76 42.62 43.24
N MET A 242 -5.20 43.81 43.46
CA MET A 242 -4.35 44.47 42.47
C MET A 242 -3.07 43.66 42.19
N GLY A 243 -2.43 43.09 43.22
CA GLY A 243 -1.25 42.24 43.04
C GLY A 243 -1.53 40.97 42.25
N ILE A 244 -2.68 40.32 42.46
CA ILE A 244 -3.11 39.16 41.64
C ILE A 244 -3.28 39.55 40.16
N PHE A 245 -3.79 40.76 39.90
CA PHE A 245 -3.94 41.24 38.52
C PHE A 245 -2.59 41.52 37.85
N GLU A 246 -1.61 42.06 38.57
CA GLU A 246 -0.26 42.26 38.04
C GLU A 246 0.37 40.93 37.61
N GLN A 247 0.22 39.88 38.43
CA GLN A 247 0.64 38.53 38.07
C GLN A 247 -0.08 37.99 36.82
N LEU A 248 -1.39 38.23 36.69
CA LEU A 248 -2.15 37.85 35.51
C LEU A 248 -1.64 38.59 34.26
N LYS A 249 -1.31 39.88 34.38
CA LYS A 249 -0.76 40.71 33.30
C LYS A 249 0.66 40.27 32.91
N GLU A 250 1.48 39.84 33.85
CA GLU A 250 2.81 39.28 33.57
C GLU A 250 2.73 37.98 32.77
N GLY A 251 1.72 37.14 33.05
CA GLY A 251 1.46 35.91 32.31
C GLY A 251 1.03 36.10 30.85
N ASP A 252 0.63 37.30 30.43
CA ASP A 252 0.11 37.60 29.08
C ASP A 252 1.09 37.20 27.98
N ARG A 253 2.36 37.59 28.12
CA ARG A 253 3.41 37.28 27.13
C ARG A 253 3.66 35.79 27.01
N SER A 254 3.71 35.09 28.15
CA SER A 254 3.91 33.64 28.17
C SER A 254 2.73 32.92 27.53
N PHE A 255 1.51 33.40 27.79
CA PHE A 255 0.31 32.87 27.17
C PHE A 255 0.30 33.11 25.66
N GLU A 256 0.60 34.32 25.18
CA GLU A 256 0.68 34.63 23.74
C GLU A 256 1.66 33.71 22.98
N VAL A 257 2.82 33.40 23.59
CA VAL A 257 3.81 32.49 22.98
C VAL A 257 3.23 31.08 22.82
N LEU A 258 2.58 30.55 23.86
CA LEU A 258 1.93 29.24 23.80
C LEU A 258 0.73 29.25 22.85
N ASP A 259 -0.01 30.35 22.82
CA ASP A 259 -1.22 30.52 22.03
C ASP A 259 -0.95 30.52 20.51
N ARG A 260 0.24 30.94 20.07
CA ARG A 260 0.68 30.78 18.68
C ARG A 260 0.72 29.32 18.23
N ARG A 261 0.90 28.38 19.16
CA ARG A 261 0.88 26.93 18.92
C ARG A 261 -0.45 26.28 19.32
N ARG A 262 -1.51 27.08 19.51
CA ARG A 262 -2.84 26.62 19.97
C ARG A 262 -3.36 25.43 19.16
N SER A 263 -3.28 25.49 17.83
CA SER A 263 -3.80 24.42 16.96
C SER A 263 -3.09 23.08 17.17
N GLU A 264 -1.77 23.12 17.31
CA GLU A 264 -0.93 21.95 17.59
C GLU A 264 -1.25 21.35 18.97
N ILE A 265 -1.26 22.19 20.01
CA ILE A 265 -1.53 21.78 21.40
C ILE A 265 -2.95 21.23 21.53
N TYR A 266 -3.93 21.87 20.88
CA TYR A 266 -5.31 21.41 20.87
C TYR A 266 -5.49 20.12 20.04
N GLY A 267 -4.73 19.93 18.96
CA GLY A 267 -4.69 18.67 18.21
C GLY A 267 -4.25 17.50 19.09
N ALA A 268 -3.22 17.71 19.92
CA ALA A 268 -2.78 16.71 20.89
C ALA A 268 -3.81 16.46 22.00
N TYR A 269 -4.46 17.52 22.52
CA TYR A 269 -5.55 17.40 23.51
C TYR A 269 -6.78 16.66 22.96
N SER A 270 -7.18 16.91 21.72
CA SER A 270 -8.35 16.26 21.11
C SER A 270 -8.09 14.80 20.73
N ALA A 271 -6.83 14.44 20.45
CA ALA A 271 -6.43 13.06 20.20
C ALA A 271 -6.66 12.12 21.40
N THR A 272 -6.78 12.65 22.62
CA THR A 272 -7.14 11.85 23.81
C THR A 272 -8.66 11.67 23.98
N GLY A 273 -9.45 12.05 22.96
CA GLY A 273 -10.92 11.98 23.00
C GLY A 273 -11.58 13.14 23.74
N CYS A 274 -10.80 14.13 24.19
CA CYS A 274 -11.32 15.30 24.91
C CYS A 274 -11.78 16.40 23.94
N GLN A 275 -12.81 17.13 24.34
CA GLN A 275 -13.42 18.22 23.56
C GLN A 275 -13.63 19.44 24.47
N GLY A 276 -13.82 20.62 23.88
CA GLY A 276 -14.03 21.88 24.61
C GLY A 276 -12.77 22.74 24.82
N GLY A 277 -12.94 23.80 25.62
CA GLY A 277 -11.93 24.85 25.81
C GLY A 277 -12.04 25.97 24.78
N TYR A 278 -11.13 26.94 24.88
CA TYR A 278 -11.19 28.18 24.10
C TYR A 278 -10.83 28.02 22.61
N ALA A 279 -10.18 26.91 22.23
CA ALA A 279 -9.86 26.58 20.84
C ALA A 279 -10.94 25.73 20.14
N TRP A 280 -11.89 25.15 20.88
CA TRP A 280 -12.87 24.16 20.40
C TRP A 280 -13.70 24.61 19.19
N ARG A 281 -14.10 25.89 19.16
CA ARG A 281 -14.98 26.45 18.10
C ARG A 281 -14.23 27.15 16.96
N MET A 282 -12.90 27.08 16.94
CA MET A 282 -12.09 27.70 15.88
C MET A 282 -11.65 26.71 14.80
N THR A 283 -11.91 25.42 14.98
CA THR A 283 -11.56 24.34 14.04
C THR A 283 -12.78 23.69 13.38
N ALA A 284 -13.94 24.36 13.41
CA ALA A 284 -15.17 23.96 12.72
C ALA A 284 -15.40 24.84 11.48
#